data_AF-A0A2P5YA33-F1
#
_entry.id   AF-A0A2P5YA33-F1
#
_cell.length_a   1.000
_cell.length_b   1.000
_cell.length_c   1.000
_cell.angle_alpha   90.00
_cell.angle_beta   90.00
_cell.angle_gamma   90.00
#
_symmetry.space_group_name_H-M   'P 1'
#
loop_
_entity.id
_entity.type
_entity.pdbx_description
1 polymer ?
#
loop_
_entity_poly.entity_id
_entity_poly.type
_entity_poly.pdbx_seq_one_letter_code
_entity_poly.pdbx_strand_id
1 'polypeptide(L)'
;MSQDMVLHGDGSRLMVAHAHIPDQFSMMQQGHINHKLFSLWLSGDLTSELGGEIVFGGLDWRHFRGGHTYVPVTRSGYWEIVVGDILVESISTGVCKFGCAAILDSGTPLMAGPTINSAIGAEGIVSMECRNVVSKYGYALWNTLISGVRPEIVCVDVGLCLYNGSQKVSGRLKTLLEDETMEGSAMGESAVCTFCEMIVFWIQVQLKQQKTKDAVFQYVDQLCDDLPNPIGKSFVNCGSLEILPDVTFTIGNKSFPLTPQQYILKVETSYSTVCVSGFVPLDVPPPRGPIWSICKFGCGSYSGGIQGQALNGWATVLGDRFLSAYHTVFDFGNMRVGFAKSAN
;
A
#
# COMPACT_ATOMS: atom_id res chain seq x y z
N MET A 1 -13.39 19.82 32.48
CA MET A 1 -12.21 18.95 32.31
C MET A 1 -12.24 18.53 30.86
N SER A 2 -11.37 19.06 30.01
CA SER A 2 -11.40 18.71 28.59
C SER A 2 -11.06 17.24 28.44
N GLN A 3 -11.80 16.52 27.59
CA GLN A 3 -11.65 15.08 27.36
C GLN A 3 -10.93 14.85 26.04
N ASP A 4 -9.79 15.53 25.91
CA ASP A 4 -8.94 15.46 24.73
C ASP A 4 -7.78 14.53 25.09
N MET A 5 -7.57 13.52 24.27
CA MET A 5 -6.42 12.63 24.37
C MET A 5 -5.45 12.97 23.25
N VAL A 6 -4.32 13.57 23.62
CA VAL A 6 -3.22 13.82 22.70
C VAL A 6 -2.48 12.51 22.47
N LEU A 7 -2.30 12.15 21.20
CA LEU A 7 -1.51 10.99 20.81
C LEU A 7 -0.06 11.43 20.66
N HIS A 8 0.80 10.93 21.53
CA HIS A 8 2.25 11.11 21.42
C HIS A 8 2.84 10.07 20.47
N GLY A 9 3.90 10.42 19.74
CA GLY A 9 4.60 9.53 18.81
C GLY A 9 5.43 8.41 19.47
N ASP A 10 4.96 7.84 20.59
CA ASP A 10 5.70 6.86 21.40
C ASP A 10 5.60 5.41 20.89
N GLY A 11 4.92 5.19 19.76
CA GLY A 11 4.75 3.89 19.11
C GLY A 11 3.48 3.13 19.53
N SER A 12 2.71 3.63 20.50
CA SER A 12 1.41 3.06 20.87
C SER A 12 0.35 3.47 19.84
N ARG A 13 -0.27 2.48 19.17
CA ARG A 13 -1.28 2.75 18.11
C ARG A 13 -2.69 2.52 18.63
N LEU A 14 -3.54 3.53 18.50
CA LEU A 14 -4.95 3.37 18.83
C LEU A 14 -5.70 2.74 17.65
N MET A 15 -6.40 1.64 17.92
CA MET A 15 -7.23 0.96 16.93
C MET A 15 -8.68 1.44 17.00
N VAL A 16 -9.11 2.22 16.00
CA VAL A 16 -10.50 2.62 15.78
C VAL A 16 -11.01 1.89 14.55
N ALA A 17 -11.27 0.59 14.68
CA ALA A 17 -11.89 -0.23 13.62
C ALA A 17 -13.33 -0.64 13.97
N HIS A 18 -13.57 -0.92 15.25
CA HIS A 18 -14.85 -1.37 15.75
C HIS A 18 -15.69 -0.19 16.21
N ALA A 19 -17.00 -0.22 15.90
CA ALA A 19 -17.95 0.77 16.38
C ALA A 19 -18.23 0.66 17.89
N HIS A 20 -17.74 -0.41 18.52
CA HIS A 20 -17.85 -0.65 19.96
C HIS A 20 -16.47 -0.49 20.61
N ILE A 21 -16.16 0.72 21.07
CA ILE A 21 -15.02 0.95 21.97
C ILE A 21 -15.57 0.79 23.40
N PRO A 22 -15.16 -0.22 24.19
CA PRO A 22 -15.69 -0.47 25.53
C PRO A 22 -15.64 0.75 26.46
N ASP A 23 -14.61 1.59 26.29
CA ASP A 23 -14.40 2.79 27.11
C ASP A 23 -15.32 3.96 26.71
N GLN A 24 -15.66 4.10 25.42
CA GLN A 24 -16.62 5.10 24.95
C GLN A 24 -18.02 4.85 25.51
N PHE A 25 -18.42 3.58 25.55
CA PHE A 25 -19.71 3.17 26.11
C PHE A 25 -19.78 3.49 27.61
N SER A 26 -18.66 3.29 28.31
CA SER A 26 -18.53 3.59 29.74
C SER A 26 -18.58 5.11 30.01
N MET A 27 -17.83 5.92 29.25
CA MET A 27 -17.85 7.39 29.38
C MET A 27 -19.23 7.99 29.06
N MET A 28 -19.94 7.42 28.09
CA MET A 28 -21.33 7.79 27.80
C MET A 28 -22.28 7.44 28.95
N GLN A 29 -22.22 6.20 29.46
CA GLN A 29 -23.08 5.74 30.56
C GLN A 29 -22.86 6.55 31.84
N GLN A 30 -21.62 7.02 32.06
CA GLN A 30 -21.25 7.86 33.20
C GLN A 30 -21.61 9.34 33.00
N GLY A 31 -22.19 9.73 31.86
CA GLY A 31 -22.60 11.11 31.58
C GLY A 31 -21.44 12.08 31.37
N HIS A 32 -20.25 11.56 31.06
CA HIS A 32 -19.05 12.37 30.90
C HIS A 32 -18.97 13.04 29.51
N ILE A 33 -19.76 12.58 28.53
CA ILE A 33 -19.73 13.07 27.16
C ILE A 33 -21.09 13.66 26.79
N ASN A 34 -21.13 14.90 26.32
CA ASN A 34 -22.37 15.61 25.96
C ASN A 34 -22.90 15.28 24.56
N HIS A 35 -22.01 14.96 23.62
CA HIS A 35 -22.38 14.59 22.26
C HIS A 35 -21.98 13.15 21.96
N LYS A 36 -22.85 12.45 21.24
CA LYS A 36 -22.68 11.03 20.89
C LYS A 36 -21.75 10.83 19.69
N LEU A 37 -20.55 11.40 19.77
CA LEU A 37 -19.54 11.34 18.73
C LEU A 37 -18.13 11.44 19.31
N PHE A 38 -17.13 11.10 18.51
CA PHE A 38 -15.74 11.47 18.74
C PHE A 38 -15.09 11.82 17.41
N SER A 39 -13.99 12.57 17.45
CA SER A 39 -13.20 12.89 16.25
C SER A 39 -11.76 12.46 16.38
N LEU A 40 -11.15 12.20 15.24
CA LEU A 40 -9.75 11.83 15.10
C LEU A 40 -9.06 12.80 14.14
N TRP A 41 -7.96 13.37 14.62
CA TRP A 41 -6.94 14.02 13.81
C TRP A 41 -5.64 13.24 13.97
N LEU A 42 -5.01 12.89 12.85
CA LEU A 42 -3.69 12.28 12.82
C LEU A 42 -2.74 13.22 12.10
N SER A 43 -1.57 13.46 12.70
CA SER A 43 -0.53 14.23 12.04
C SER A 43 -0.07 13.52 10.77
N GLY A 44 -0.01 14.25 9.66
CA GLY A 44 0.63 13.77 8.43
C GLY A 44 2.15 13.76 8.51
N ASP A 45 2.72 14.50 9.46
CA ASP A 45 4.16 14.57 9.72
C ASP A 45 4.55 13.57 10.81
N LEU A 46 5.29 12.54 10.41
CA LEU A 46 5.79 11.48 11.30
C LEU A 46 6.94 11.95 12.19
N THR A 47 7.48 13.15 11.96
CA THR A 47 8.55 13.75 12.76
C THR A 47 8.04 14.72 13.83
N SER A 48 6.75 15.05 13.79
CA SER A 48 6.09 15.91 14.78
C SER A 48 6.01 15.24 16.15
N GLU A 49 6.26 16.02 17.21
CA GLU A 49 6.06 15.58 18.61
C GLU A 49 4.58 15.28 18.92
N LEU A 50 3.67 15.95 18.20
CA LEU A 50 2.23 15.68 18.21
C LEU A 50 1.91 14.69 17.08
N GLY A 51 1.62 13.44 17.45
CA GLY A 51 1.26 12.38 16.50
C GLY A 51 -0.21 12.44 16.08
N GLY A 52 -1.07 13.02 16.91
CA GLY A 52 -2.50 13.17 16.64
C GLY A 52 -3.28 13.62 17.87
N GLU A 53 -4.60 13.73 17.73
CA GLU A 53 -5.53 14.09 18.79
C GLU A 53 -6.86 13.36 18.60
N ILE A 54 -7.45 12.95 19.73
CA ILE A 54 -8.80 12.44 19.79
C ILE A 54 -9.62 13.29 20.73
N VAL A 55 -10.78 13.72 20.24
CA VAL A 55 -11.74 14.50 21.01
C VAL A 55 -12.99 13.67 21.22
N PHE A 56 -13.29 13.33 22.48
CA PHE A 56 -14.53 12.66 22.84
C PHE A 56 -15.64 13.69 23.07
N GLY A 57 -16.80 13.50 22.44
CA GLY A 57 -17.95 14.38 22.59
C GLY A 57 -17.87 15.70 21.84
N GLY A 58 -16.92 15.84 20.93
CA GLY A 58 -16.70 17.08 20.21
C GLY A 58 -15.78 16.90 19.02
N LEU A 59 -15.30 18.03 18.55
CA LEU A 59 -14.34 18.16 17.46
C LEU A 59 -13.54 19.45 17.67
N ASP A 60 -12.27 19.43 17.29
CA ASP A 60 -11.43 20.61 17.31
C ASP A 60 -11.34 21.23 15.90
N TRP A 61 -11.91 22.43 15.77
CA TRP A 61 -11.93 23.20 14.53
C TRP A 61 -10.53 23.60 14.01
N ARG A 62 -9.50 23.57 14.88
CA ARG A 62 -8.12 23.85 14.48
C ARG A 62 -7.58 22.81 13.51
N HIS A 63 -8.04 21.56 13.63
CA HIS A 63 -7.52 20.38 12.94
C HIS A 63 -8.19 20.03 11.60
N PHE A 64 -9.11 20.87 11.11
CA PHE A 64 -9.70 20.67 9.79
C PHE A 64 -10.02 21.98 9.06
N ARG A 65 -10.33 21.87 7.77
CA ARG A 65 -10.77 22.98 6.91
C ARG A 65 -12.04 22.62 6.15
N GLY A 66 -12.94 23.59 6.03
CA GLY A 66 -14.24 23.40 5.39
C GLY A 66 -15.21 22.58 6.25
N GLY A 67 -16.31 22.12 5.64
CA GLY A 67 -17.31 21.29 6.31
C GLY A 67 -17.12 19.78 6.06
N HIS A 68 -17.50 18.97 7.05
CA HIS A 68 -17.49 17.52 6.95
C HIS A 68 -18.54 17.01 5.97
N THR A 69 -18.16 16.01 5.20
CA THR A 69 -19.07 15.25 4.33
C THR A 69 -19.45 13.98 5.06
N TYR A 70 -20.72 13.86 5.42
CA TYR A 70 -21.22 12.73 6.20
C TYR A 70 -21.79 11.63 5.31
N VAL A 71 -21.43 10.39 5.61
CA VAL A 71 -21.98 9.17 4.99
C VAL A 71 -22.46 8.18 6.06
N PRO A 72 -23.55 7.45 5.81
CA PRO A 72 -24.08 6.50 6.78
C PRO A 72 -23.15 5.29 6.95
N VAL A 73 -23.13 4.73 8.16
CA VAL A 73 -22.51 3.43 8.42
C VAL A 73 -23.38 2.33 7.84
N THR A 74 -22.78 1.42 7.07
CA THR A 74 -23.50 0.33 6.37
C THR A 74 -23.75 -0.88 7.25
N ARG A 75 -22.84 -1.17 8.18
CA ARG A 75 -22.88 -2.38 9.00
C ARG A 75 -22.57 -2.10 10.46
N SER A 76 -23.51 -2.44 11.34
CA SER A 76 -23.31 -2.36 12.79
C SER A 76 -22.17 -3.29 13.23
N GLY A 77 -21.23 -2.77 14.04
CA GLY A 77 -20.06 -3.49 14.55
C GLY A 77 -18.72 -2.92 14.06
N TYR A 78 -18.70 -2.37 12.84
CA TYR A 78 -17.54 -1.71 12.25
C TYR A 78 -17.89 -0.28 11.85
N TRP A 79 -16.88 0.59 11.79
CA TRP A 79 -17.00 1.86 11.07
C TRP A 79 -16.87 1.61 9.57
N GLU A 80 -17.86 0.90 9.02
CA GLU A 80 -17.94 0.53 7.61
C GLU A 80 -18.82 1.52 6.83
N ILE A 81 -18.34 1.98 5.68
CA ILE A 81 -19.04 2.91 4.79
C ILE A 81 -19.01 2.41 3.34
N VAL A 82 -19.86 2.96 2.48
CA VAL A 82 -19.74 2.76 1.03
C VAL A 82 -18.73 3.77 0.46
N VAL A 83 -17.73 3.25 -0.24
CA VAL A 83 -16.83 4.03 -1.10
C VAL A 83 -17.21 3.76 -2.54
N GLY A 84 -17.39 4.82 -3.31
CA GLY A 84 -17.62 4.75 -4.76
C GLY A 84 -16.33 4.51 -5.52
N ASP A 85 -16.23 5.09 -6.71
CA ASP A 85 -15.10 4.84 -7.58
C ASP A 85 -13.76 5.34 -7.01
N ILE A 86 -12.71 4.62 -7.35
CA ILE A 86 -11.32 4.98 -7.06
C ILE A 86 -10.71 5.40 -8.39
N LEU A 87 -10.16 6.61 -8.44
CA LEU A 87 -9.56 7.17 -9.64
C LEU A 87 -8.06 7.33 -9.45
N VAL A 88 -7.28 7.00 -10.47
CA VAL A 88 -5.85 7.31 -10.56
C VAL A 88 -5.68 8.27 -11.74
N GLU A 89 -5.10 9.45 -11.49
CA GLU A 89 -4.98 10.50 -12.53
C GLU A 89 -6.35 10.90 -13.14
N SER A 90 -7.40 10.93 -12.31
CA SER A 90 -8.80 11.14 -12.74
C SER A 90 -9.37 10.06 -13.68
N ILE A 91 -8.65 8.96 -13.89
CA ILE A 91 -9.12 7.80 -14.65
C ILE A 91 -9.70 6.78 -13.69
N SER A 92 -10.93 6.35 -13.94
CA SER A 92 -11.61 5.30 -13.18
C SER A 92 -10.81 3.99 -13.21
N THR A 93 -10.56 3.41 -12.03
CA THR A 93 -10.01 2.05 -11.93
C THR A 93 -11.04 0.97 -12.28
N GLY A 94 -12.33 1.32 -12.32
CA GLY A 94 -13.44 0.41 -12.63
C GLY A 94 -13.79 -0.55 -11.50
N VAL A 95 -12.92 -0.76 -10.50
CA VAL A 95 -13.11 -1.79 -9.47
C VAL A 95 -14.22 -1.44 -8.48
N CYS A 96 -14.23 -0.19 -7.99
CA CYS A 96 -15.23 0.30 -7.05
C CYS A 96 -16.30 1.19 -7.71
N LYS A 97 -16.43 1.15 -9.04
CA LYS A 97 -17.37 1.96 -9.81
C LYS A 97 -18.83 1.84 -9.34
N PHE A 98 -19.23 0.68 -8.85
CA PHE A 98 -20.59 0.41 -8.35
C PHE A 98 -20.67 0.34 -6.81
N GLY A 99 -19.61 0.77 -6.13
CA GLY A 99 -19.51 0.74 -4.68
C GLY A 99 -18.70 -0.44 -4.15
N CYS A 100 -17.84 -0.13 -3.19
CA CYS A 100 -17.08 -1.04 -2.35
C CYS A 100 -17.42 -0.78 -0.88
N ALA A 101 -17.36 -1.81 -0.06
CA ALA A 101 -17.38 -1.63 1.39
C ALA A 101 -16.00 -1.14 1.84
N ALA A 102 -15.93 -0.15 2.71
CA ALA A 102 -14.68 0.31 3.30
C ALA A 102 -14.77 0.40 4.81
N ILE A 103 -13.82 -0.23 5.51
CA ILE A 103 -13.65 -0.11 6.96
C ILE A 103 -12.65 1.00 7.23
N LEU A 104 -12.99 1.90 8.14
CA LEU A 104 -12.06 2.89 8.68
C LEU A 104 -11.30 2.25 9.82
N ASP A 105 -9.96 2.28 9.76
CA ASP A 105 -9.12 1.60 10.73
C ASP A 105 -7.84 2.38 11.03
N SER A 106 -7.85 3.16 12.11
CA SER A 106 -6.64 3.85 12.60
C SER A 106 -5.58 2.91 13.19
N GLY A 107 -5.87 1.60 13.29
CA GLY A 107 -4.90 0.59 13.69
C GLY A 107 -3.96 0.17 12.56
N THR A 108 -4.31 0.51 11.31
CA THR A 108 -3.59 0.06 10.12
C THR A 108 -2.87 1.24 9.44
N PRO A 109 -1.53 1.17 9.25
CA PRO A 109 -0.75 2.26 8.63
C PRO A 109 -1.04 2.46 7.14
N LEU A 110 -1.51 1.42 6.48
CA LEU A 110 -1.64 1.32 5.03
C LEU A 110 -3.11 1.23 4.66
N MET A 111 -3.42 1.62 3.43
CA MET A 111 -4.69 1.34 2.80
C MET A 111 -4.64 -0.06 2.18
N ALA A 112 -5.66 -0.87 2.41
CA ALA A 112 -5.76 -2.19 1.82
C ALA A 112 -6.94 -2.23 0.86
N GLY A 113 -6.79 -2.82 -0.33
CA GLY A 113 -7.87 -2.87 -1.30
C GLY A 113 -7.45 -3.44 -2.65
N PRO A 114 -8.26 -3.24 -3.71
CA PRO A 114 -7.91 -3.64 -5.06
C PRO A 114 -6.54 -3.13 -5.49
N THR A 115 -5.84 -3.94 -6.28
CA THR A 115 -4.46 -3.69 -6.68
C THR A 115 -4.38 -2.50 -7.65
N ILE A 116 -4.13 -1.29 -7.12
CA ILE A 116 -3.83 -0.07 -7.89
C ILE A 116 -2.33 0.23 -7.98
N ASN A 117 -1.50 -0.61 -7.35
CA ASN A 117 -0.05 -0.42 -7.25
C ASN A 117 0.62 -0.26 -8.62
N SER A 118 0.23 -1.06 -9.62
CA SER A 118 0.76 -0.95 -10.98
C SER A 118 0.45 0.41 -11.64
N ALA A 119 -0.73 0.99 -11.36
CA ALA A 119 -1.14 2.27 -11.92
C ALA A 119 -0.37 3.47 -11.33
N ILE A 120 0.21 3.30 -10.14
CA ILE A 120 1.05 4.32 -9.48
C ILE A 120 2.55 3.99 -9.60
N GLY A 121 2.93 3.04 -10.46
CA GLY A 121 4.32 2.61 -10.65
C GLY A 121 4.94 1.96 -9.41
N ALA A 122 4.12 1.42 -8.50
CA ALA A 122 4.56 0.71 -7.31
C ALA A 122 4.67 -0.78 -7.58
N GLU A 123 5.84 -1.35 -7.36
CA GLU A 123 6.15 -2.74 -7.70
C GLU A 123 6.70 -3.50 -6.48
N GLY A 124 6.56 -4.83 -6.47
CA GLY A 124 7.19 -5.64 -5.42
C GLY A 124 8.71 -5.46 -5.45
N ILE A 125 9.40 -5.61 -4.30
CA ILE A 125 10.86 -5.39 -4.23
C ILE A 125 11.63 -6.26 -5.24
N VAL A 126 11.16 -7.49 -5.46
CA VAL A 126 11.74 -8.44 -6.41
C VAL A 126 11.53 -7.98 -7.87
N SER A 127 10.34 -7.45 -8.19
CA SER A 127 10.04 -6.84 -9.50
C SER A 127 10.89 -5.60 -9.72
N MET A 128 11.01 -4.74 -8.71
CA MET A 128 11.81 -3.51 -8.78
C MET A 128 13.28 -3.80 -9.09
N GLU A 129 13.90 -4.75 -8.37
CA GLU A 129 15.28 -5.14 -8.64
C GLU A 129 15.45 -5.77 -10.03
N CYS A 130 14.47 -6.58 -10.47
CA CYS A 130 14.44 -7.12 -11.83
C CYS A 130 14.42 -5.98 -12.87
N ARG A 131 13.50 -5.02 -12.75
CA ARG A 131 13.39 -3.87 -13.65
C ARG A 131 14.60 -2.94 -13.59
N ASN A 132 15.23 -2.79 -12.43
CA ASN A 132 16.46 -2.03 -12.32
C ASN A 132 17.57 -2.67 -13.18
N VAL A 133 17.68 -4.00 -13.19
CA VAL A 133 18.63 -4.70 -14.07
C VAL A 133 18.26 -4.53 -15.55
N VAL A 134 16.97 -4.68 -15.90
CA VAL A 134 16.49 -4.49 -17.27
C VAL A 134 16.76 -3.07 -17.78
N SER A 135 16.38 -2.05 -17.01
CA SER A 135 16.52 -0.65 -17.41
C SER A 135 17.98 -0.21 -17.52
N LYS A 136 18.83 -0.62 -16.57
CA LYS A 136 20.23 -0.19 -16.51
C LYS A 136 21.15 -1.00 -17.41
N TYR A 137 20.93 -2.31 -17.54
CA TYR A 137 21.85 -3.22 -18.23
C TYR A 137 21.23 -3.92 -19.45
N GLY A 138 19.92 -3.83 -19.66
CA GLY A 138 19.23 -4.57 -20.73
C GLY A 138 19.83 -4.35 -22.12
N TYR A 139 20.21 -3.12 -22.47
CA TYR A 139 20.87 -2.83 -23.75
C TYR A 139 22.21 -3.57 -23.90
N ALA A 140 23.04 -3.58 -22.85
CA ALA A 140 24.31 -4.31 -22.85
C ALA A 140 24.08 -5.82 -22.96
N LEU A 141 23.16 -6.37 -22.16
CA LEU A 141 22.79 -7.80 -22.21
C LEU A 141 22.33 -8.23 -23.61
N TRP A 142 21.46 -7.44 -24.23
CA TRP A 142 21.00 -7.69 -25.60
C TRP A 142 22.14 -7.69 -26.60
N ASN A 143 22.99 -6.66 -26.59
CA ASN A 143 24.10 -6.52 -27.53
C ASN A 143 25.13 -7.65 -27.39
N THR A 144 25.45 -8.03 -26.16
CA THR A 144 26.36 -9.16 -25.88
C THR A 144 25.77 -10.47 -26.41
N LEU A 145 24.47 -10.70 -26.23
CA LEU A 145 23.78 -11.91 -26.74
C LEU A 145 23.74 -11.98 -28.27
N ILE A 146 23.37 -10.90 -28.96
CA ILE A 146 23.32 -10.90 -30.44
C ILE A 146 24.70 -10.97 -31.08
N SER A 147 25.76 -10.60 -30.34
CA SER A 147 27.15 -10.71 -30.79
C SER A 147 27.68 -12.16 -30.76
N GLY A 148 26.85 -13.12 -30.36
CA GLY A 148 27.19 -14.55 -30.35
C GLY A 148 27.90 -15.00 -29.07
N VAL A 149 27.94 -14.16 -28.02
CA VAL A 149 28.47 -14.56 -26.72
C VAL A 149 27.57 -15.62 -26.10
N ARG A 150 28.19 -16.63 -25.49
CA ARG A 150 27.44 -17.73 -24.90
C ARG A 150 26.59 -17.27 -23.72
N PRO A 151 25.33 -17.74 -23.60
CA PRO A 151 24.41 -17.46 -22.50
C PRO A 151 25.05 -17.45 -21.11
N GLU A 152 25.92 -18.41 -20.85
CA GLU A 152 26.46 -18.69 -19.54
C GLU A 152 27.46 -17.64 -19.07
N ILE A 153 28.07 -16.89 -19.98
CA ILE A 153 29.12 -15.91 -19.66
C ILE A 153 28.67 -14.45 -19.85
N VAL A 154 27.47 -14.20 -20.39
CA VAL A 154 26.96 -12.84 -20.66
C VAL A 154 26.95 -11.96 -19.41
N CYS A 155 26.43 -12.49 -18.29
CA CYS A 155 26.36 -11.72 -17.04
C CYS A 155 27.73 -11.43 -16.43
N VAL A 156 28.73 -12.27 -16.70
CA VAL A 156 30.12 -12.03 -16.30
C VAL A 156 30.74 -10.96 -17.19
N ASP A 157 30.51 -11.06 -18.50
CA ASP A 157 31.04 -10.12 -19.50
C ASP A 157 30.50 -8.69 -19.29
N VAL A 158 29.21 -8.57 -18.95
CA VAL A 158 28.58 -7.28 -18.58
C VAL A 158 29.00 -6.80 -17.18
N GLY A 159 29.69 -7.64 -16.39
CA GLY A 159 30.19 -7.29 -15.06
C GLY A 159 29.15 -7.37 -13.93
N LEU A 160 28.06 -8.10 -14.14
CA LEU A 160 26.98 -8.31 -13.15
C LEU A 160 27.21 -9.54 -12.27
N CYS A 161 28.09 -10.44 -12.67
CA CYS A 161 28.44 -11.66 -11.94
C CYS A 161 29.96 -11.84 -11.85
N LEU A 162 30.43 -12.43 -10.74
CA LEU A 162 31.83 -12.81 -10.57
C LEU A 162 32.11 -14.18 -11.22
N TYR A 163 33.23 -14.29 -11.93
CA TYR A 163 33.69 -15.54 -12.51
C TYR A 163 34.75 -16.17 -11.61
N ASN A 164 34.49 -17.37 -11.09
CA ASN A 164 35.53 -18.16 -10.45
C ASN A 164 35.55 -19.58 -11.02
N GLY A 165 36.71 -19.93 -11.57
CA GLY A 165 36.91 -21.08 -12.47
C GLY A 165 36.14 -22.33 -12.04
N SER A 166 35.21 -22.73 -12.91
CA SER A 166 34.39 -23.97 -12.89
C SER A 166 33.08 -24.01 -12.08
N GLN A 167 32.67 -22.97 -11.34
CA GLN A 167 31.30 -22.89 -10.80
C GLN A 167 30.73 -21.47 -10.82
N LYS A 168 29.54 -21.31 -11.43
CA LYS A 168 28.65 -20.17 -11.21
C LYS A 168 28.13 -20.25 -9.77
N VAL A 169 28.75 -19.52 -8.86
CA VAL A 169 28.26 -19.45 -7.47
C VAL A 169 27.18 -18.37 -7.43
N SER A 170 25.89 -18.76 -7.50
CA SER A 170 24.86 -17.94 -6.84
C SER A 170 25.24 -17.93 -5.36
N GLY A 171 25.46 -16.77 -4.74
CA GLY A 171 26.11 -16.59 -3.43
C GLY A 171 25.35 -17.15 -2.21
N ARG A 172 24.74 -18.34 -2.31
CA ARG A 172 23.96 -18.99 -1.27
C ARG A 172 24.71 -20.05 -0.45
N LEU A 173 26.02 -20.23 -0.67
CA LEU A 173 26.79 -21.28 0.02
C LEU A 173 28.09 -20.75 0.63
N LYS A 174 28.01 -19.70 1.46
CA LYS A 174 29.17 -19.20 2.22
C LYS A 174 28.84 -18.65 3.63
N THR A 175 27.77 -19.13 4.27
CA THR A 175 27.38 -18.73 5.64
C THR A 175 27.56 -19.83 6.68
N LEU A 176 28.59 -20.69 6.54
CA LEU A 176 28.86 -21.70 7.58
C LEU A 176 30.31 -21.83 8.04
N LEU A 177 31.24 -20.95 7.65
CA LEU A 177 32.56 -20.88 8.27
C LEU A 177 33.10 -19.45 8.18
N GLU A 178 33.15 -18.78 9.34
CA GLU A 178 34.15 -17.80 9.81
C GLU A 178 34.50 -16.57 8.93
N ASP A 179 34.87 -15.41 9.45
CA ASP A 179 34.55 -14.61 10.63
C ASP A 179 35.07 -13.20 10.26
N GLU A 180 34.47 -12.16 10.83
CA GLU A 180 34.92 -10.75 10.88
C GLU A 180 36.02 -10.27 9.90
N THR A 181 35.63 -9.58 8.81
CA THR A 181 36.28 -8.33 8.31
C THR A 181 35.54 -7.78 7.08
N MET A 182 35.16 -6.51 7.16
CA MET A 182 35.03 -5.49 6.08
C MET A 182 34.47 -5.93 4.71
N GLU A 183 33.21 -5.54 4.42
CA GLU A 183 32.78 -4.69 3.28
C GLU A 183 31.29 -4.91 2.94
N GLY A 184 30.53 -3.81 2.92
CA GLY A 184 29.07 -3.79 2.83
C GLY A 184 28.48 -3.88 1.43
N SER A 185 28.82 -4.88 0.61
CA SER A 185 28.24 -5.05 -0.75
C SER A 185 27.68 -6.45 -1.08
N ALA A 186 27.95 -7.48 -0.26
CA ALA A 186 27.70 -8.87 -0.66
C ALA A 186 26.21 -9.29 -0.79
N MET A 187 25.29 -8.64 -0.08
CA MET A 187 23.85 -8.97 -0.18
C MET A 187 23.20 -8.47 -1.48
N GLY A 188 23.68 -7.37 -2.06
CA GLY A 188 23.13 -6.78 -3.30
C GLY A 188 23.68 -7.41 -4.58
N GLU A 189 24.96 -7.75 -4.61
CA GLU A 189 25.62 -8.34 -5.80
C GLU A 189 25.04 -9.71 -6.20
N SER A 190 24.64 -10.52 -5.22
CA SER A 190 24.07 -11.85 -5.47
C SER A 190 22.69 -11.80 -6.13
N ALA A 191 21.85 -10.83 -5.74
CA ALA A 191 20.52 -10.64 -6.31
C ALA A 191 20.60 -10.12 -7.76
N VAL A 192 21.44 -9.11 -7.99
CA VAL A 192 21.67 -8.51 -9.32
C VAL A 192 22.19 -9.56 -10.31
N CYS A 193 23.15 -10.38 -9.90
CA CYS A 193 23.66 -11.49 -10.72
C CYS A 193 22.54 -12.49 -11.06
N THR A 194 21.73 -12.88 -10.07
CA THR A 194 20.61 -13.82 -10.27
C THR A 194 19.59 -13.28 -11.29
N PHE A 195 19.20 -12.01 -11.16
CA PHE A 195 18.28 -11.37 -12.11
C PHE A 195 18.89 -11.27 -13.50
N CYS A 196 20.18 -10.96 -13.61
CA CYS A 196 20.86 -10.98 -14.90
C CYS A 196 20.73 -12.35 -15.58
N GLU A 197 21.01 -13.44 -14.85
CA GLU A 197 20.92 -14.80 -15.41
C GLU A 197 19.51 -15.15 -15.86
N MET A 198 18.49 -14.78 -15.08
CA MET A 198 17.08 -14.96 -15.44
C MET A 198 16.72 -14.17 -16.70
N ILE A 199 17.08 -12.89 -16.77
CA ILE A 199 16.80 -12.01 -17.92
C ILE A 199 17.48 -12.55 -19.17
N VAL A 200 18.76 -12.94 -19.08
CA VAL A 200 19.52 -13.53 -20.18
C VAL A 200 18.84 -14.79 -20.71
N PHE A 201 18.34 -15.65 -19.81
CA PHE A 201 17.57 -16.83 -20.20
C PHE A 201 16.26 -16.47 -20.91
N TRP A 202 15.49 -15.50 -20.39
CA TRP A 202 14.23 -15.08 -21.01
C TRP A 202 14.44 -14.44 -22.39
N ILE A 203 15.46 -13.58 -22.53
CA ILE A 203 15.84 -12.98 -23.82
C ILE A 203 16.16 -14.10 -24.82
N GLN A 204 16.91 -15.12 -24.42
CA GLN A 204 17.24 -16.25 -25.30
C GLN A 204 16.03 -17.05 -25.73
N VAL A 205 15.06 -17.28 -24.84
CA VAL A 205 13.81 -17.95 -25.19
C VAL A 205 13.07 -17.18 -26.28
N GLN A 206 13.01 -15.86 -26.19
CA GLN A 206 12.36 -15.01 -27.20
C GLN A 206 13.18 -14.86 -28.49
N LEU A 207 14.52 -14.84 -28.41
CA LEU A 207 15.41 -14.83 -29.58
C LEU A 207 15.25 -16.09 -30.42
N LYS A 208 15.06 -17.26 -29.80
CA LYS A 208 14.74 -18.52 -30.51
C LYS A 208 13.41 -18.43 -31.27
N GLN A 209 12.51 -17.55 -30.86
CA GLN A 209 11.23 -17.29 -31.53
C GLN A 209 11.31 -16.15 -32.56
N GLN A 210 12.51 -15.67 -32.89
CA GLN A 210 12.76 -14.58 -33.86
C GLN A 210 11.96 -13.29 -33.56
N LYS A 211 11.72 -13.00 -32.28
CA LYS A 211 11.04 -11.79 -31.86
C LYS A 211 11.93 -10.56 -32.00
N THR A 212 11.32 -9.42 -32.28
CA THR A 212 12.00 -8.11 -32.30
C THR A 212 12.48 -7.72 -30.90
N LYS A 213 13.53 -6.88 -30.83
CA LYS A 213 14.08 -6.36 -29.57
C LYS A 213 12.99 -5.81 -28.63
N ASP A 214 12.10 -4.95 -29.13
CA ASP A 214 11.08 -4.30 -28.30
C ASP A 214 10.08 -5.31 -27.72
N ALA A 215 9.62 -6.26 -28.53
CA ALA A 215 8.75 -7.36 -28.08
C ALA A 215 9.43 -8.26 -27.04
N VAL A 216 10.75 -8.45 -27.13
CA VAL A 216 11.52 -9.23 -26.14
C VAL A 216 11.57 -8.49 -24.80
N PHE A 217 11.87 -7.19 -24.82
CA PHE A 217 11.92 -6.40 -23.58
C PHE A 217 10.54 -6.26 -22.95
N GLN A 218 9.49 -6.09 -23.73
CA GLN A 218 8.12 -6.09 -23.22
C GLN A 218 7.76 -7.41 -22.52
N TYR A 219 8.18 -8.55 -23.07
CA TYR A 219 8.00 -9.85 -22.44
C TYR A 219 8.80 -10.00 -21.15
N VAL A 220 10.05 -9.53 -21.12
CA VAL A 220 10.90 -9.54 -19.93
C VAL A 220 10.32 -8.66 -18.82
N ASP A 221 9.82 -7.47 -19.17
CA ASP A 221 9.15 -6.57 -18.23
C ASP A 221 7.92 -7.23 -17.61
N GLN A 222 7.10 -7.90 -18.42
CA GLN A 222 5.94 -8.66 -17.92
C GLN A 222 6.36 -9.77 -16.94
N LEU A 223 7.46 -10.46 -17.22
CA LEU A 223 7.97 -11.48 -16.30
C LEU A 223 8.53 -10.89 -15.01
N CYS A 224 9.11 -9.68 -15.03
CA CYS A 224 9.48 -8.98 -13.80
C CYS A 224 8.24 -8.67 -12.94
N ASP A 225 7.14 -8.24 -13.56
CA ASP A 225 5.88 -7.94 -12.87
C ASP A 225 5.25 -9.17 -12.20
N ASP A 226 5.37 -10.35 -12.83
CA ASP A 226 4.84 -11.62 -12.32
C ASP A 226 5.67 -12.22 -11.17
N LEU A 227 6.80 -11.61 -10.79
CA LEU A 227 7.66 -12.14 -9.73
C LEU A 227 6.96 -12.07 -8.35
N PRO A 228 7.10 -13.11 -7.52
CA PRO A 228 6.47 -13.14 -6.21
C PRO A 228 7.01 -12.00 -5.34
N ASN A 229 6.11 -11.34 -4.62
CA ASN A 229 6.44 -10.32 -3.63
C ASN A 229 6.42 -10.94 -2.22
N PRO A 230 7.54 -11.45 -1.69
CA PRO A 230 7.58 -12.14 -0.42
C PRO A 230 7.23 -11.25 0.78
N ILE A 231 7.31 -9.92 0.62
CA ILE A 231 7.06 -8.94 1.69
C ILE A 231 5.62 -8.40 1.62
N GLY A 232 4.90 -8.65 0.52
CA GLY A 232 3.53 -8.13 0.30
C GLY A 232 3.42 -6.60 0.26
N LYS A 233 4.56 -5.90 0.18
CA LYS A 233 4.66 -4.43 0.09
C LYS A 233 5.16 -4.03 -1.28
N SER A 234 4.58 -2.98 -1.86
CA SER A 234 5.06 -2.41 -3.11
C SER A 234 5.90 -1.17 -2.85
N PHE A 235 6.87 -0.92 -3.71
CA PHE A 235 7.89 0.10 -3.58
C PHE A 235 7.87 1.00 -4.81
N VAL A 236 8.22 2.27 -4.63
CA VAL A 236 8.33 3.27 -5.71
C VAL A 236 9.71 3.92 -5.65
N ASN A 237 10.15 4.52 -6.76
CA ASN A 237 11.36 5.32 -6.77
C ASN A 237 11.12 6.66 -6.02
N CYS A 238 11.85 6.90 -4.93
CA CYS A 238 11.76 8.11 -4.14
C CYS A 238 12.03 9.41 -4.91
N GLY A 239 12.81 9.36 -5.99
CA GLY A 239 13.09 10.54 -6.84
C GLY A 239 11.94 10.93 -7.77
N SER A 240 10.93 10.06 -7.90
CA SER A 240 9.81 10.23 -8.83
C SER A 240 8.49 10.64 -8.15
N LEU A 241 8.51 10.98 -6.85
CA LEU A 241 7.27 11.24 -6.12
C LEU A 241 6.44 12.40 -6.70
N GLU A 242 7.08 13.41 -7.27
CA GLU A 242 6.38 14.57 -7.86
C GLU A 242 5.67 14.25 -9.18
N ILE A 243 6.06 13.16 -9.85
CA ILE A 243 5.45 12.72 -11.11
C ILE A 243 4.40 11.61 -10.90
N LEU A 244 4.26 11.10 -9.67
CA LEU A 244 3.24 10.10 -9.39
C LEU A 244 1.84 10.75 -9.40
N PRO A 245 0.81 10.03 -9.86
CA PRO A 245 -0.53 10.58 -9.98
C PRO A 245 -1.27 10.63 -8.64
N ASP A 246 -2.12 11.64 -8.46
CA ASP A 246 -3.06 11.65 -7.34
C ASP A 246 -4.02 10.45 -7.40
N VAL A 247 -4.31 9.87 -6.24
CA VAL A 247 -5.32 8.81 -6.09
C VAL A 247 -6.55 9.41 -5.41
N THR A 248 -7.71 9.32 -6.04
CA THR A 248 -8.95 9.94 -5.55
C THR A 248 -9.99 8.90 -5.19
N PHE A 249 -10.50 8.98 -3.95
CA PHE A 249 -11.64 8.21 -3.51
C PHE A 249 -12.93 9.00 -3.68
N THR A 250 -14.00 8.36 -4.14
CA THR A 250 -15.33 8.96 -4.17
C THR A 250 -16.13 8.51 -2.95
N ILE A 251 -16.51 9.42 -2.06
CA ILE A 251 -17.28 9.10 -0.84
C ILE A 251 -18.47 10.07 -0.76
N GLY A 252 -19.69 9.54 -0.71
CA GLY A 252 -20.90 10.37 -0.66
C GLY A 252 -21.01 11.37 -1.83
N ASN A 253 -20.66 10.94 -3.05
CA ASN A 253 -20.60 11.77 -4.26
C ASN A 253 -19.61 12.95 -4.19
N LYS A 254 -18.64 12.91 -3.28
CA LYS A 254 -17.57 13.90 -3.19
C LYS A 254 -16.21 13.24 -3.39
N SER A 255 -15.28 13.97 -3.99
CA SER A 255 -13.92 13.53 -4.26
C SER A 255 -12.98 13.80 -3.07
N PHE A 256 -12.19 12.80 -2.73
CA PHE A 256 -11.17 12.81 -1.67
C PHE A 256 -9.81 12.42 -2.28
N PRO A 257 -9.09 13.36 -2.92
CA PRO A 257 -7.77 13.12 -3.51
C PRO A 257 -6.71 12.92 -2.43
N LEU A 258 -5.75 12.02 -2.69
CA LEU A 258 -4.52 11.85 -1.93
C LEU A 258 -3.34 12.14 -2.86
N THR A 259 -2.46 13.01 -2.43
CA THR A 259 -1.22 13.30 -3.18
C THR A 259 -0.17 12.22 -2.95
N PRO A 260 0.85 12.11 -3.83
CA PRO A 260 1.96 11.16 -3.65
C PRO A 260 2.63 11.22 -2.28
N GLN A 261 2.77 12.43 -1.72
CA GLN A 261 3.37 12.62 -0.40
C GLN A 261 2.48 12.08 0.73
N GLN A 262 1.17 11.96 0.52
CA GLN A 262 0.23 11.45 1.50
C GLN A 262 0.12 9.92 1.45
N TYR A 263 0.12 9.33 0.26
CA TYR A 263 -0.04 7.87 0.11
C TYR A 263 1.29 7.10 0.00
N ILE A 264 2.46 7.75 -0.17
CA ILE A 264 3.77 7.07 -0.13
C ILE A 264 4.42 7.21 1.24
N LEU A 265 4.94 6.10 1.77
CA LEU A 265 5.70 6.03 3.02
C LEU A 265 7.19 6.11 2.72
N LYS A 266 7.87 7.12 3.24
CA LYS A 266 9.33 7.19 3.27
C LYS A 266 9.82 6.47 4.53
N VAL A 267 10.62 5.43 4.35
CA VAL A 267 11.27 4.69 5.44
C VAL A 267 12.76 4.97 5.34
N GLU A 268 13.29 5.72 6.30
CA GLU A 268 14.73 5.93 6.41
C GLU A 268 15.37 4.73 7.10
N THR A 269 16.35 4.14 6.42
CA THR A 269 17.22 3.12 7.00
C THR A 269 18.61 3.72 7.21
N SER A 270 19.48 3.02 7.94
CA SER A 270 20.86 3.48 8.21
C SER A 270 21.70 3.75 6.94
N TYR A 271 21.27 3.24 5.78
CA TYR A 271 22.05 3.30 4.54
C TYR A 271 21.29 3.91 3.34
N SER A 272 19.95 3.92 3.37
CA SER A 272 19.14 4.46 2.27
C SER A 272 17.72 4.81 2.70
N THR A 273 17.08 5.71 1.95
CA THR A 273 15.64 5.98 2.06
C THR A 273 14.89 5.11 1.08
N VAL A 274 13.91 4.35 1.57
CA VAL A 274 13.07 3.47 0.77
C VAL A 274 11.64 4.02 0.74
N CYS A 275 11.04 4.11 -0.43
CA CYS A 275 9.67 4.59 -0.60
C CYS A 275 8.73 3.43 -0.84
N VAL A 276 7.79 3.25 0.09
CA VAL A 276 6.83 2.15 0.11
C VAL A 276 5.45 2.70 -0.23
N SER A 277 4.74 2.02 -1.12
CA SER A 277 3.33 2.33 -1.39
C SER A 277 2.49 2.17 -0.14
N GLY A 278 1.63 3.14 0.10
CA GLY A 278 0.58 3.09 1.11
C GLY A 278 -0.53 2.10 0.78
N PHE A 279 -0.53 1.52 -0.42
CA PHE A 279 -1.52 0.54 -0.86
C PHE A 279 -0.96 -0.87 -0.77
N VAL A 280 -1.63 -1.72 0.00
CA VAL A 280 -1.39 -3.16 0.02
C VAL A 280 -2.52 -3.89 -0.68
N PRO A 281 -2.20 -4.89 -1.53
CA PRO A 281 -3.23 -5.67 -2.19
C PRO A 281 -4.01 -6.47 -1.15
N LEU A 282 -5.33 -6.32 -1.17
CA LEU A 282 -6.26 -7.20 -0.48
C LEU A 282 -7.08 -7.93 -1.54
N ASP A 283 -6.41 -8.81 -2.28
CA ASP A 283 -7.07 -9.62 -3.31
C ASP A 283 -7.87 -10.74 -2.65
N VAL A 284 -9.13 -10.42 -2.42
CA VAL A 284 -10.10 -11.32 -1.83
C VAL A 284 -11.22 -11.55 -2.85
N PRO A 285 -11.07 -12.55 -3.74
CA PRO A 285 -12.09 -12.85 -4.71
C PRO A 285 -13.34 -13.44 -4.01
N PRO A 286 -14.56 -13.02 -4.40
CA PRO A 286 -15.77 -13.72 -4.00
C PRO A 286 -15.68 -15.21 -4.37
N PRO A 287 -16.13 -16.17 -3.53
CA PRO A 287 -16.82 -16.05 -2.25
C PRO A 287 -15.91 -16.30 -1.02
N ARG A 288 -14.58 -16.37 -1.20
CA ARG A 288 -13.62 -16.91 -0.21
C ARG A 288 -12.76 -15.82 0.45
N GLY A 289 -13.41 -14.78 0.94
CA GLY A 289 -12.72 -13.71 1.68
C GLY A 289 -12.58 -13.92 3.17
N PRO A 290 -11.51 -13.40 3.81
CA PRO A 290 -11.22 -13.64 5.22
C PRO A 290 -12.15 -12.89 6.18
N ILE A 291 -13.20 -12.22 5.68
CA ILE A 291 -14.18 -11.60 6.58
C ILE A 291 -14.98 -12.67 7.34
N TRP A 292 -14.95 -13.97 6.98
CA TRP A 292 -15.62 -15.01 7.77
C TRP A 292 -14.95 -15.27 9.14
N SER A 293 -13.61 -15.15 9.23
CA SER A 293 -12.90 -15.32 10.51
C SER A 293 -13.16 -14.16 11.47
N ILE A 294 -13.44 -12.97 10.93
CA ILE A 294 -13.90 -11.79 11.69
C ILE A 294 -15.43 -11.84 11.91
N CYS A 295 -16.19 -12.51 11.03
CA CYS A 295 -17.64 -12.74 11.13
C CYS A 295 -17.98 -14.11 11.75
N LYS A 296 -17.42 -14.44 12.92
CA LYS A 296 -17.79 -15.71 13.60
C LYS A 296 -19.19 -15.70 14.22
N PHE A 297 -19.91 -14.57 14.19
CA PHE A 297 -21.31 -14.49 14.57
C PHE A 297 -22.09 -13.60 13.59
N GLY A 298 -22.85 -14.21 12.66
CA GLY A 298 -24.06 -13.59 12.12
C GLY A 298 -24.04 -12.97 10.72
N CYS A 299 -23.26 -13.46 9.76
CA CYS A 299 -23.62 -13.26 8.34
C CYS A 299 -24.70 -14.28 7.95
N GLY A 300 -25.93 -14.06 8.43
CA GLY A 300 -27.12 -14.58 7.76
C GLY A 300 -27.34 -13.78 6.48
N SER A 301 -27.69 -14.47 5.40
CA SER A 301 -28.08 -13.90 4.12
C SER A 301 -28.98 -12.67 4.30
N TYR A 302 -28.49 -11.47 4.00
CA TYR A 302 -29.31 -10.26 4.02
C TYR A 302 -29.78 -9.92 2.60
N SER A 303 -30.93 -10.50 2.26
CA SER A 303 -31.91 -9.94 1.35
C SER A 303 -32.63 -8.78 2.06
N GLY A 304 -31.95 -7.62 2.18
CA GLY A 304 -32.52 -6.42 2.78
C GLY A 304 -31.74 -5.21 2.30
N GLY A 305 -32.19 -4.66 1.18
CA GLY A 305 -31.52 -3.57 0.49
C GLY A 305 -31.65 -2.23 1.20
N ILE A 306 -30.54 -1.48 1.22
CA ILE A 306 -30.59 -0.10 0.74
C ILE A 306 -30.94 -0.20 -0.75
N GLN A 307 -31.94 0.56 -1.17
CA GLN A 307 -32.50 0.51 -2.52
C GLN A 307 -31.40 0.67 -3.59
N GLY A 308 -31.00 -0.45 -4.22
CA GLY A 308 -30.52 -0.45 -5.61
C GLY A 308 -29.02 -0.50 -5.91
N GLN A 309 -28.12 -0.83 -4.98
CA GLN A 309 -26.71 -1.06 -5.34
C GLN A 309 -26.19 -2.36 -4.73
N ALA A 310 -26.04 -3.38 -5.58
CA ALA A 310 -25.26 -4.57 -5.24
C ALA A 310 -23.81 -4.12 -5.08
N LEU A 311 -23.30 -4.08 -3.84
CA LEU A 311 -21.89 -3.80 -3.61
C LEU A 311 -21.06 -4.87 -4.31
N ASN A 312 -20.07 -4.44 -5.08
CA ASN A 312 -19.07 -5.32 -5.63
C ASN A 312 -18.34 -5.88 -4.40
N GLY A 313 -18.30 -7.20 -4.19
CA GLY A 313 -17.82 -7.84 -2.94
C GLY A 313 -16.36 -7.59 -2.52
N TRP A 314 -15.72 -6.53 -3.03
CA TRP A 314 -14.47 -5.95 -2.61
C TRP A 314 -14.63 -5.21 -1.28
N ALA A 315 -13.69 -5.47 -0.37
CA ALA A 315 -13.54 -4.73 0.87
C ALA A 315 -12.25 -3.92 0.81
N THR A 316 -12.34 -2.67 1.24
CA THR A 316 -11.21 -1.74 1.36
C THR A 316 -11.01 -1.41 2.84
N VAL A 317 -9.77 -1.18 3.25
CA VAL A 317 -9.44 -0.61 4.56
C VAL A 317 -8.83 0.76 4.31
N LEU A 318 -9.45 1.80 4.86
CA LEU A 318 -8.91 3.15 4.87
C LEU A 318 -8.17 3.36 6.20
N GLY A 319 -6.86 3.18 6.13
CA GLY A 319 -5.96 3.33 7.27
C GLY A 319 -5.43 4.75 7.49
N ASP A 320 -4.36 4.86 8.27
CA ASP A 320 -3.76 6.13 8.71
C ASP A 320 -3.45 7.10 7.57
N ARG A 321 -3.04 6.60 6.39
CA ARG A 321 -2.74 7.47 5.23
C ARG A 321 -3.95 8.27 4.77
N PHE A 322 -5.13 7.65 4.81
CA PHE A 322 -6.37 8.34 4.49
C PHE A 322 -6.82 9.21 5.67
N LEU A 323 -6.77 8.66 6.88
CA LEU A 323 -7.23 9.33 8.11
C LEU A 323 -6.35 10.52 8.53
N SER A 324 -5.08 10.58 8.12
CA SER A 324 -4.22 11.75 8.33
C SER A 324 -4.45 12.85 7.30
N ALA A 325 -4.84 12.49 6.07
CA ALA A 325 -5.23 13.45 5.04
C ALA A 325 -6.61 14.08 5.33
N TYR A 326 -7.48 13.34 6.01
CA TYR A 326 -8.86 13.74 6.29
C TYR A 326 -9.23 13.55 7.76
N HIS A 327 -9.45 14.67 8.45
CA HIS A 327 -10.04 14.68 9.78
C HIS A 327 -11.37 13.94 9.76
N THR A 328 -11.52 12.99 10.67
CA THR A 328 -12.62 12.02 10.66
C THR A 328 -13.46 12.16 11.93
N VAL A 329 -14.79 12.28 11.76
CA VAL A 329 -15.77 12.31 12.86
C VAL A 329 -16.56 11.02 12.84
N PHE A 330 -16.57 10.32 13.96
CA PHE A 330 -17.32 9.09 14.18
C PHE A 330 -18.56 9.42 15.02
N ASP A 331 -19.70 9.59 14.35
CA ASP A 331 -20.97 10.00 14.96
C ASP A 331 -21.85 8.77 15.17
N PHE A 332 -21.65 8.11 16.31
CA PHE A 332 -22.41 6.91 16.67
C PHE A 332 -23.85 7.25 17.10
N GLY A 333 -24.12 8.50 17.50
CA GLY A 333 -25.47 8.98 17.78
C GLY A 333 -26.37 8.92 16.54
N ASN A 334 -25.81 9.20 15.38
CA ASN A 334 -26.51 9.18 14.09
C ASN A 334 -26.05 8.04 13.15
N MET A 335 -25.18 7.13 13.62
CA MET A 335 -24.61 6.03 12.85
C MET A 335 -24.03 6.47 11.49
N ARG A 336 -23.14 7.47 11.52
CA ARG A 336 -22.51 8.04 10.33
C ARG A 336 -21.07 8.46 10.60
N VAL A 337 -20.31 8.60 9.52
CA VAL A 337 -18.94 9.13 9.57
C VAL A 337 -18.84 10.40 8.74
N GLY A 338 -18.12 11.40 9.24
CA GLY A 338 -17.86 12.66 8.55
C GLY A 338 -16.38 12.87 8.21
N PHE A 339 -16.09 13.33 7.00
CA PHE A 339 -14.72 13.63 6.56
C PHE A 339 -14.55 15.09 6.16
N ALA A 340 -13.51 15.75 6.65
CA ALA A 340 -13.07 17.08 6.22
C ALA A 340 -11.56 17.07 5.94
N LYS A 341 -11.06 18.02 5.15
CA LYS A 341 -9.62 18.10 4.87
C LYS A 341 -8.87 18.40 6.18
N SER A 342 -7.88 17.59 6.51
CA SER A 342 -7.05 17.83 7.70
C SER A 342 -6.30 19.15 7.59
N ALA A 343 -6.17 19.82 8.72
CA ALA A 343 -5.24 20.93 8.89
C ALA A 343 -4.05 20.41 9.69
N ASN A 344 -2.94 20.20 8.96
CA ASN A 344 -1.66 19.80 9.53
C ASN A 344 -0.75 21.02 9.66
#